data_AF-A0A3P1SDM2-F1
#
_entry.id   AF-A0A3P1SDM2-F1
#
_cell.length_a   1.000
_cell.length_b   1.000
_cell.length_c   1.000
_cell.angle_alpha   90.00
_cell.angle_beta   90.00
_cell.angle_gamma   90.00
#
_symmetry.space_group_name_H-M   'P 1'
#
loop_
_entity.id
_entity.type
_entity.pdbx_description
1 polymer ?
#
loop_
_entity_poly.entity_id
_entity_poly.type
_entity_poly.pdbx_seq_one_letter_code
_entity_poly.pdbx_strand_id
1 'polypeptide(L)'
;MHSESSSIQRIHLAVWPLAVVVLGFILPFGWVFAILALLAAAWLLATSATITGSVKAAVAVLWLLGVSFLGYAQSAFMALGEAADTSAAEPAWTSGFLYAAVGAPLAFLAAALLLLLARPVRATSEAATVA
;
A
#
# COMPACT_ATOMS: atom_id res chain seq x y z
N MET A 1 -13.18 4.50 -27.08
CA MET A 1 -13.51 3.70 -25.87
C MET A 1 -12.30 3.17 -25.07
N HIS A 2 -11.04 3.23 -25.56
CA HIS A 2 -9.87 2.77 -24.78
C HIS A 2 -9.41 3.70 -23.63
N SER A 3 -9.88 4.95 -23.57
CA SER A 3 -9.44 5.94 -22.56
C SER A 3 -10.08 5.74 -21.18
N GLU A 4 -11.29 5.21 -21.09
CA GLU A 4 -12.00 5.07 -19.81
C GLU A 4 -11.51 3.88 -18.99
N SER A 5 -11.15 2.77 -19.67
CA SER A 5 -10.61 1.56 -19.04
C SER A 5 -9.33 1.83 -18.23
N SER A 6 -8.42 2.63 -18.78
CA SER A 6 -7.17 3.05 -18.12
C SER A 6 -7.40 3.85 -16.83
N SER A 7 -8.44 4.68 -16.80
CA SER A 7 -8.75 5.54 -15.65
C SER A 7 -9.37 4.74 -14.51
N ILE A 8 -10.29 3.81 -14.82
CA ILE A 8 -10.91 2.91 -13.84
C ILE A 8 -9.88 2.01 -13.17
N GLN A 9 -8.90 1.48 -13.93
CA GLN A 9 -7.85 0.61 -13.40
C GLN A 9 -6.96 1.33 -12.38
N ARG A 10 -6.64 2.62 -12.60
CA ARG A 10 -5.86 3.44 -11.65
C ARG A 10 -6.61 3.71 -10.37
N ILE A 11 -7.90 4.01 -10.46
CA ILE A 11 -8.76 4.23 -9.29
C ILE A 11 -8.84 2.95 -8.45
N HIS A 12 -9.00 1.79 -9.08
CA HIS A 12 -8.99 0.51 -8.38
C HIS A 12 -7.64 0.25 -7.69
N LEU A 13 -6.53 0.49 -8.38
CA LEU A 13 -5.18 0.39 -7.82
C LEU A 13 -4.91 1.34 -6.64
N ALA A 14 -5.58 2.50 -6.60
CA ALA A 14 -5.43 3.49 -5.54
C ALA A 14 -6.34 3.22 -4.32
N VAL A 15 -7.59 2.81 -4.56
CA VAL A 15 -8.63 2.68 -3.52
C VAL A 15 -8.57 1.34 -2.80
N TRP A 16 -8.34 0.25 -3.53
CA TRP A 16 -8.32 -1.11 -2.97
C TRP A 16 -7.28 -1.27 -1.83
N PRO A 17 -6.02 -0.82 -1.98
CA PRO A 17 -5.02 -1.03 -0.94
C PRO A 17 -5.38 -0.28 0.35
N LEU A 18 -6.00 0.90 0.23
CA LEU A 18 -6.43 1.71 1.37
C LEU A 18 -7.55 1.01 2.16
N ALA A 19 -8.53 0.44 1.44
CA ALA A 19 -9.60 -0.35 2.06
C ALA A 19 -9.06 -1.57 2.81
N VAL A 20 -8.04 -2.23 2.25
CA VAL A 20 -7.43 -3.40 2.90
C VAL A 20 -6.64 -3.01 4.14
N VAL A 21 -5.99 -1.84 4.17
CA VAL A 21 -5.32 -1.35 5.38
C VAL A 21 -6.31 -1.09 6.51
N VAL A 22 -7.46 -0.46 6.19
CA VAL A 22 -8.52 -0.21 7.17
C VAL A 22 -9.07 -1.53 7.72
N LEU A 23 -9.36 -2.50 6.84
CA LEU A 23 -9.76 -3.85 7.26
C LEU A 23 -8.64 -4.56 8.03
N GLY A 24 -7.39 -4.25 7.72
CA GLY A 24 -6.18 -4.75 8.35
C GLY A 24 -6.04 -4.36 9.83
N PHE A 25 -6.59 -3.21 10.22
CA PHE A 25 -6.64 -2.79 11.63
C PHE A 25 -7.80 -3.43 12.41
N ILE A 26 -8.83 -3.92 11.73
CA ILE A 26 -10.07 -4.42 12.37
C ILE A 26 -10.01 -5.94 12.59
N LEU A 27 -9.34 -6.67 11.70
CA LEU A 27 -9.31 -8.13 11.74
C LEU A 27 -8.08 -8.66 12.52
N PRO A 28 -8.24 -9.72 13.34
CA PRO A 28 -7.13 -10.32 14.10
C PRO A 28 -6.00 -10.89 13.21
N PHE A 29 -6.24 -11.06 11.91
CA PHE A 29 -5.24 -11.43 10.90
C PHE A 29 -5.08 -10.38 9.80
N GLY A 30 -5.41 -9.13 10.10
CA GLY A 30 -5.50 -8.07 9.12
C GLY A 30 -4.20 -7.79 8.35
N TRP A 31 -3.03 -7.99 8.97
CA TRP A 31 -1.73 -7.92 8.28
C TRP A 31 -1.56 -8.99 7.18
N VAL A 32 -2.11 -10.20 7.35
CA VAL A 32 -2.06 -11.27 6.33
C VAL A 32 -2.90 -10.86 5.11
N PHE A 33 -4.08 -10.31 5.35
CA PHE A 33 -4.92 -9.75 4.29
C PHE A 33 -4.23 -8.57 3.58
N ALA A 34 -3.54 -7.72 4.33
CA ALA A 34 -2.74 -6.62 3.76
C ALA A 34 -1.60 -7.12 2.86
N ILE A 35 -0.92 -8.22 3.22
CA ILE A 35 0.09 -8.85 2.36
C ILE A 35 -0.53 -9.40 1.08
N LEU A 36 -1.64 -10.14 1.19
CA LEU A 36 -2.30 -10.71 0.01
C LEU A 36 -2.81 -9.63 -0.95
N ALA A 37 -3.39 -8.56 -0.41
CA ALA A 37 -3.81 -7.41 -1.19
C ALA A 37 -2.62 -6.66 -1.80
N LEU A 38 -1.51 -6.57 -1.08
CA LEU A 38 -0.27 -6.00 -1.59
C LEU A 38 0.26 -6.81 -2.78
N LEU A 39 0.26 -8.15 -2.69
CA LEU A 39 0.69 -9.01 -3.79
C LEU A 39 -0.20 -8.84 -5.03
N ALA A 40 -1.52 -8.80 -4.84
CA ALA A 40 -2.47 -8.54 -5.92
C ALA A 40 -2.26 -7.15 -6.56
N ALA A 41 -2.03 -6.13 -5.74
CA ALA A 41 -1.78 -4.76 -6.20
C ALA A 41 -0.41 -4.63 -6.88
N ALA A 42 0.63 -5.31 -6.39
CA ALA A 42 1.96 -5.36 -6.99
C ALA A 42 1.93 -6.05 -8.36
N TRP A 43 1.13 -7.11 -8.50
CA TRP A 43 0.90 -7.77 -9.79
C TRP A 43 0.24 -6.83 -10.81
N LEU A 44 -0.82 -6.13 -10.40
CA LEU A 44 -1.50 -5.13 -11.24
C LEU A 44 -0.58 -3.95 -11.60
N LEU A 45 0.29 -3.53 -10.68
CA LEU A 45 1.28 -2.48 -10.91
C LEU A 45 2.38 -2.92 -11.89
N ALA A 46 2.86 -4.16 -11.75
CA ALA A 46 3.86 -4.74 -12.64
C ALA A 46 3.35 -4.82 -14.08
N THR A 47 2.11 -5.28 -14.25
CA THR A 47 1.42 -5.44 -15.55
C THR A 47 0.99 -4.13 -16.20
N SER A 48 0.96 -3.01 -15.46
CA SER A 48 0.56 -1.71 -16.03
C SER A 48 1.63 -1.14 -16.97
N ALA A 49 1.35 -1.09 -18.27
CA ALA A 49 2.23 -0.46 -19.28
C ALA A 49 2.20 1.08 -19.24
N THR A 50 1.28 1.68 -18.48
CA THR A 50 1.02 3.13 -18.52
C THR A 50 1.82 3.94 -17.48
N ILE A 51 2.54 3.26 -16.58
CA ILE A 51 3.25 3.84 -15.44
C ILE A 51 4.75 3.63 -15.62
N THR A 52 5.55 4.67 -15.38
CA THR A 52 7.02 4.60 -15.47
C THR A 52 7.60 3.67 -14.40
N GLY A 53 8.75 3.05 -14.69
CA GLY A 53 9.43 2.16 -13.75
C GLY A 53 9.76 2.83 -12.41
N SER A 54 10.12 4.12 -12.41
CA SER A 54 10.41 4.89 -11.19
C SER A 54 9.19 5.05 -10.28
N VAL A 55 8.00 5.32 -10.84
CA VAL A 55 6.77 5.42 -10.07
C VAL A 55 6.38 4.06 -9.51
N LYS A 56 6.53 2.98 -10.30
CA LYS A 56 6.28 1.62 -9.81
C LYS A 56 7.15 1.27 -8.60
N ALA A 57 8.45 1.60 -8.68
CA ALA A 57 9.39 1.36 -7.58
C ALA A 57 9.02 2.16 -6.33
N ALA A 58 8.71 3.46 -6.46
CA ALA A 58 8.30 4.30 -5.34
C ALA A 58 7.01 3.79 -4.66
N VAL A 59 6.01 3.40 -5.46
CA VAL A 59 4.74 2.85 -4.97
C VAL A 59 4.97 1.52 -4.24
N ALA A 60 5.81 0.64 -4.79
CA ALA A 60 6.14 -0.64 -4.13
C ALA A 60 6.83 -0.44 -2.78
N VAL A 61 7.79 0.50 -2.70
CA VAL A 61 8.47 0.84 -1.44
C VAL A 61 7.49 1.39 -0.41
N LEU A 62 6.59 2.30 -0.81
CA LEU A 62 5.58 2.86 0.09
C LEU A 62 4.58 1.82 0.58
N TRP A 63 4.16 0.90 -0.28
CA TRP A 63 3.28 -0.17 0.16
C TRP A 63 3.98 -1.16 1.10
N LEU A 64 5.23 -1.53 0.84
CA LEU A 64 6.03 -2.35 1.76
C LEU A 64 6.15 -1.66 3.12
N LEU A 65 6.48 -0.37 3.12
CA LEU A 65 6.55 0.43 4.34
C LEU A 65 5.21 0.44 5.09
N GLY A 66 4.10 0.60 4.38
CA GLY A 66 2.76 0.57 4.97
C GLY A 66 2.42 -0.76 5.61
N VAL A 67 2.74 -1.88 4.97
CA VAL A 67 2.54 -3.23 5.55
C VAL A 67 3.44 -3.47 6.76
N SER A 68 4.70 -3.03 6.70
CA SER A 68 5.62 -3.12 7.85
C SER A 68 5.10 -2.34 9.05
N PHE A 69 4.58 -1.13 8.83
CA PHE A 69 3.97 -0.33 9.90
C PHE A 69 2.71 -0.98 10.48
N LEU A 70 1.84 -1.54 9.63
CA LEU A 70 0.66 -2.26 10.08
C LEU A 70 1.05 -3.48 10.93
N GLY A 71 2.01 -4.29 10.45
CA GLY A 71 2.50 -5.47 11.16
C GLY A 71 3.09 -5.10 12.52
N TYR A 72 3.95 -4.08 12.56
CA TYR A 72 4.51 -3.58 13.83
C TYR A 72 3.43 -3.06 14.78
N ALA A 73 2.49 -2.25 14.30
CA ALA A 73 1.40 -1.70 15.13
C ALA A 73 0.54 -2.82 15.73
N GLN A 74 0.23 -3.85 14.94
CA GLN A 74 -0.56 -4.99 15.40
C GLN A 74 0.22 -5.84 16.41
N SER A 75 1.51 -6.15 16.15
CA SER A 75 2.35 -6.87 17.10
C SER A 75 2.51 -6.11 18.42
N ALA A 76 2.71 -4.79 18.35
CA ALA A 76 2.83 -3.94 19.53
C ALA A 76 1.51 -3.89 20.32
N PHE A 77 0.36 -3.80 19.64
CA PHE A 77 -0.95 -3.83 20.29
C PHE A 77 -1.18 -5.15 21.03
N MET A 78 -0.86 -6.29 20.40
CA MET A 78 -0.96 -7.61 21.05
C MET A 78 -0.04 -7.71 22.29
N ALA A 79 1.20 -7.24 22.18
CA ALA A 79 2.15 -7.27 23.30
C ALA A 79 1.75 -6.35 24.45
N LEU A 80 1.15 -5.19 24.16
CA LEU A 80 0.57 -4.31 25.18
C LEU A 80 -0.64 -4.95 25.86
N GLY A 81 -1.50 -5.64 25.10
CA GLY A 81 -2.62 -6.41 25.65
C GLY A 81 -2.15 -7.51 26.61
N GLU A 82 -1.15 -8.29 26.21
CA GLU A 82 -0.57 -9.34 27.07
C GLU A 82 0.09 -8.76 28.32
N ALA A 83 0.80 -7.64 28.20
CA ALA A 83 1.38 -6.96 29.36
C ALA A 83 0.30 -6.44 30.32
N ALA A 84 -0.81 -5.91 29.80
CA ALA A 84 -1.95 -5.47 30.60
C ALA A 84 -2.63 -6.64 31.34
N ASP A 85 -2.85 -7.77 30.65
CA ASP A 85 -3.47 -8.97 31.22
C ASP A 85 -2.61 -9.62 32.32
N THR A 86 -1.28 -9.53 32.19
CA THR A 86 -0.32 -10.12 33.13
C THR A 86 0.19 -9.13 34.20
N SER A 87 -0.27 -7.86 34.16
CA SER A 87 0.30 -6.77 34.98
C SER A 87 1.82 -6.63 34.86
N ALA A 88 2.38 -7.05 33.71
CA ALA A 88 3.79 -6.91 33.41
C ALA A 88 4.12 -5.48 32.96
N ALA A 89 5.39 -5.12 33.02
CA ALA A 89 5.84 -3.85 32.46
C ALA A 89 5.66 -3.81 30.94
N GLU A 90 5.24 -2.66 30.42
CA GLU A 90 5.10 -2.45 28.97
C GLU A 90 6.45 -2.64 28.26
N PRO A 91 6.51 -3.43 27.17
CA PRO A 91 7.76 -3.63 26.45
C PRO A 91 8.23 -2.33 25.78
N ALA A 92 9.47 -1.93 26.03
CA ALA A 92 10.02 -0.67 25.52
C ALA A 92 9.97 -0.55 23.99
N TRP A 93 10.03 -1.66 23.25
CA TRP A 93 9.96 -1.67 21.79
C TRP A 93 8.58 -1.26 21.25
N THR A 94 7.53 -1.24 22.07
CA THR A 94 6.19 -0.79 21.67
C THR A 94 6.06 0.74 21.66
N SER A 95 7.08 1.46 22.15
CA SER A 95 7.11 2.92 22.14
C SER A 95 7.05 3.43 20.70
N GLY A 96 5.90 3.98 20.30
CA GLY A 96 5.65 4.47 18.95
C GLY A 96 4.73 3.62 18.09
N PHE A 97 4.04 2.62 18.67
CA PHE A 97 3.01 1.88 17.94
C PHE A 97 1.92 2.80 17.35
N LEU A 98 1.57 3.90 18.03
CA LEU A 98 0.64 4.91 17.49
C LEU A 98 1.18 5.59 16.22
N TYR A 99 2.48 5.91 16.17
CA TYR A 99 3.09 6.48 14.98
C TYR A 99 3.09 5.50 13.82
N ALA A 100 3.31 4.21 14.08
CA ALA A 100 3.20 3.18 13.05
C ALA A 100 1.74 2.96 12.60
N ALA A 101 0.79 2.98 13.53
CA ALA A 101 -0.63 2.85 13.23
C ALA A 101 -1.13 3.96 12.29
N VAL A 102 -0.61 5.18 12.44
CA VAL A 102 -0.87 6.31 11.53
C VAL A 102 0.04 6.29 10.30
N GLY A 103 1.27 5.80 10.43
CA GLY A 103 2.25 5.71 9.34
C GLY A 103 1.79 4.76 8.23
N ALA A 104 1.12 3.65 8.58
CA ALA A 104 0.58 2.71 7.61
C ALA A 104 -0.41 3.36 6.62
N PRO A 105 -1.53 3.97 7.04
CA PRO A 105 -2.46 4.62 6.12
C PRO A 105 -1.82 5.80 5.37
N LEU A 106 -0.88 6.53 5.98
CA LEU A 106 -0.16 7.60 5.30
C LEU A 106 0.73 7.09 4.16
N ALA A 107 1.42 5.96 4.35
CA ALA A 107 2.25 5.35 3.32
C ALA A 107 1.39 4.88 2.12
N PHE A 108 0.25 4.26 2.40
CA PHE A 108 -0.70 3.85 1.35
C PHE A 108 -1.37 5.04 0.66
N LEU A 109 -1.70 6.11 1.39
CA LEU A 109 -2.21 7.34 0.81
C LEU A 109 -1.18 8.02 -0.10
N ALA A 110 0.08 8.08 0.32
CA ALA A 110 1.17 8.61 -0.50
C ALA A 110 1.35 7.79 -1.78
N ALA A 111 1.27 6.46 -1.69
CA ALA A 111 1.32 5.57 -2.86
C ALA A 111 0.14 5.82 -3.81
N ALA A 112 -1.08 5.96 -3.27
CA ALA A 112 -2.27 6.27 -4.05
C ALA A 112 -2.16 7.63 -4.76
N LEU A 113 -1.68 8.66 -4.07
CA LEU A 113 -1.45 9.99 -4.65
C LEU A 113 -0.41 9.93 -5.77
N LEU A 114 0.70 9.20 -5.59
CA LEU A 114 1.69 9.03 -6.65
C LEU A 114 1.08 8.35 -7.89
N LEU A 115 0.23 7.34 -7.71
CA LEU A 115 -0.45 6.66 -8.84
C LEU A 115 -1.44 7.58 -9.57
N LEU A 116 -2.17 8.42 -8.83
CA LEU A 116 -3.14 9.36 -9.39
C LEU A 116 -2.47 10.54 -10.11
N LEU A 117 -1.35 11.01 -9.58
CA LEU A 117 -0.58 12.14 -10.13
C LEU A 117 0.37 11.71 -11.26
N ALA A 118 0.66 10.41 -11.39
CA ALA A 118 1.52 9.90 -12.45
C ALA A 118 0.88 10.12 -13.83
N ARG A 119 1.52 10.98 -14.64
CA ARG A 119 1.13 11.16 -16.04
C ARG A 119 1.29 9.83 -16.79
N PRO A 120 0.31 9.44 -17.63
CA PRO A 120 0.45 8.28 -18.49
C PRO A 120 1.70 8.42 -19.34
N VAL A 121 2.51 7.36 -19.39
CA VAL A 121 3.51 7.22 -20.45
C VAL A 121 2.73 7.18 -21.76
N ARG A 122 2.79 8.25 -22.56
CA ARG A 122 2.30 8.19 -23.94
C ARG A 122 3.18 7.17 -24.64
N ALA A 123 2.57 6.08 -25.10
CA ALA A 123 3.22 5.25 -26.10
C ALA A 123 3.60 6.20 -27.25
N THR A 124 4.89 6.45 -27.43
CA THR A 124 5.40 7.15 -28.59
C THR A 124 5.00 6.30 -29.79
N SER A 125 3.93 6.71 -30.48
CA SER A 125 3.53 6.14 -31.78
C SER A 125 4.49 6.63 -32.88
N GLU A 126 5.79 6.65 -32.61
CA GLU A 126 6.85 6.93 -33.57
C GLU A 126 7.40 5.58 -34.06
N ALA A 127 6.55 4.82 -34.74
CA ALA A 127 7.00 3.72 -35.60
C ALA A 127 6.08 3.53 -36.81
N ALA A 128 5.26 4.53 -37.14
CA ALA A 128 4.34 4.47 -38.29
C ALA A 128 4.68 5.49 -39.40
N THR A 129 5.84 6.14 -39.38
CA THR A 129 6.12 7.25 -40.31
C THR A 129 7.59 7.39 -40.73
N VAL A 130 8.28 6.28 -40.96
CA VAL A 130 9.40 6.21 -41.93
C VAL A 130 9.41 4.76 -42.43
N ALA A 131 8.60 4.38 -43.43
CA ALA A 131 8.75 4.68 -44.86
C ALA A 131 10.14 4.29 -45.39
#